data_AF-A0A945HAR6-F1
#
_entry.id   AF-A0A945HAR6-F1
#
_cell.length_a   1.000
_cell.length_b   1.000
_cell.length_c   1.000
_cell.angle_alpha   90.00
_cell.angle_beta   90.00
_cell.angle_gamma   90.00
#
_symmetry.space_group_name_H-M   'P 1'
#
loop_
_entity.id
_entity.type
_entity.pdbx_description
1 polymer ?
#
loop_
_entity_poly.entity_id
_entity_poly.type
_entity_poly.pdbx_seq_one_letter_code
_entity_poly.pdbx_strand_id
1 'polypeptide(L)'
;MTSDKKLVNLWLVTGINLLAWPGIGTYVAGQKTVGAIQAALALAGGLLSLSLIMVLFRLAMSLDSTPFDIESFMEANGTLLGLGGGGFGLLAISWVWAAVSSFQIATRLKTRD
;
A
#
# COMPACT_ATOMS: atom_id res chain seq x y z
N MET A 1 22.03 -33.87 -7.87
CA MET A 1 21.17 -33.13 -6.92
C MET A 1 20.33 -32.15 -7.72
N THR A 2 19.13 -32.56 -8.11
CA THR A 2 18.16 -31.70 -8.79
C THR A 2 17.68 -30.65 -7.80
N SER A 3 18.05 -29.40 -8.04
CA SER A 3 17.59 -28.26 -7.25
C SER A 3 16.07 -28.25 -7.30
N ASP A 4 15.42 -28.58 -6.18
CA ASP A 4 14.02 -28.33 -5.89
C ASP A 4 13.76 -26.82 -6.04
N LYS A 5 13.57 -26.37 -7.28
CA LYS A 5 13.07 -25.03 -7.57
C LYS A 5 11.62 -25.05 -7.13
N LYS A 6 11.39 -24.71 -5.86
CA LYS A 6 10.08 -24.46 -5.28
C LYS A 6 9.29 -23.63 -6.29
N LEU A 7 8.37 -24.27 -7.01
CA LEU A 7 7.49 -23.63 -7.97
C LEU A 7 6.65 -22.67 -7.15
N VAL A 8 7.09 -21.42 -7.10
CA VAL A 8 6.39 -20.39 -6.35
C VAL A 8 5.05 -20.23 -7.05
N ASN A 9 3.97 -20.65 -6.40
CA ASN A 9 2.64 -20.60 -6.98
C ASN A 9 2.30 -19.13 -7.29
N LEU A 10 2.20 -18.81 -8.57
CA LEU A 10 2.03 -17.44 -9.06
C LEU A 10 0.75 -16.78 -8.52
N TRP A 11 -0.32 -17.57 -8.39
CA TRP A 11 -1.59 -17.10 -7.82
C TRP A 11 -1.44 -16.77 -6.33
N LEU A 12 -0.64 -17.54 -5.61
CA LEU A 12 -0.32 -17.28 -4.22
C LEU A 12 0.52 -16.00 -4.08
N VAL A 13 1.53 -15.81 -4.92
CA VAL A 13 2.35 -14.58 -4.94
C VAL A 13 1.52 -13.36 -5.25
N THR A 14 0.74 -13.41 -6.33
CA THR A 14 -0.10 -12.31 -6.80
C THR A 14 -1.18 -11.98 -5.77
N GLY A 15 -1.83 -13.02 -5.21
CA GLY A 15 -2.82 -12.87 -4.16
C GLY A 15 -2.25 -12.20 -2.92
N ILE A 16 -1.10 -12.65 -2.42
CA ILE A 16 -0.46 -12.04 -1.25
C ILE A 16 -0.07 -10.58 -1.53
N ASN A 17 0.51 -10.29 -2.70
CA ASN A 17 0.99 -8.94 -3.04
C ASN A 17 -0.13 -7.91 -3.20
N LEU A 18 -1.31 -8.35 -3.68
CA LEU A 18 -2.44 -7.47 -3.99
C LEU A 18 -3.50 -7.43 -2.89
N LEU A 19 -3.73 -8.53 -2.18
CA LEU A 19 -4.80 -8.63 -1.19
C LEU A 19 -4.30 -8.49 0.25
N ALA A 20 -3.14 -9.06 0.55
CA ALA A 20 -2.64 -9.05 1.93
C ALA A 20 -1.74 -7.85 2.20
N TRP A 21 -0.61 -7.76 1.49
CA TRP A 21 0.36 -6.69 1.71
C TRP A 21 1.30 -6.51 0.50
N PRO A 22 1.46 -5.27 0.00
CA PRO A 22 2.39 -4.98 -1.08
C PRO A 22 3.82 -5.35 -0.72
N GLY A 23 4.48 -6.09 -1.60
CA GLY A 23 5.88 -6.45 -1.45
C GLY A 23 6.13 -7.83 -0.83
N ILE A 24 5.20 -8.43 -0.09
CA ILE A 24 5.40 -9.78 0.48
C ILE A 24 5.46 -10.82 -0.65
N GLY A 25 4.55 -10.74 -1.63
CA GLY A 25 4.57 -11.63 -2.79
C GLY A 25 5.86 -11.47 -3.60
N THR A 26 6.27 -10.22 -3.87
CA THR A 26 7.53 -9.91 -4.56
C THR A 26 8.76 -10.47 -3.83
N TYR A 27 8.77 -10.36 -2.50
CA TYR A 27 9.86 -10.87 -1.66
C TYR A 27 9.96 -12.40 -1.74
N VAL A 28 8.83 -13.10 -1.59
CA VAL A 28 8.75 -14.57 -1.64
C VAL A 28 9.10 -15.11 -3.04
N ALA A 29 8.80 -14.35 -4.09
CA ALA A 29 9.17 -14.68 -5.47
C ALA A 29 10.66 -14.49 -5.79
N GLY A 30 11.49 -14.12 -4.81
CA GLY A 30 12.95 -14.00 -4.94
C GLY A 30 13.44 -12.58 -5.23
N GLN A 31 12.56 -11.61 -5.47
CA GLN A 31 12.94 -10.19 -5.62
C GLN A 31 12.97 -9.49 -4.25
N LYS A 32 13.84 -9.97 -3.36
CA LYS A 32 13.87 -9.58 -1.93
C LYS A 32 13.98 -8.07 -1.72
N THR A 33 14.89 -7.38 -2.41
CA THR A 33 15.08 -5.93 -2.25
C THR A 33 13.85 -5.14 -2.68
N VAL A 34 13.26 -5.48 -3.83
CA VAL A 34 12.06 -4.81 -4.36
C VAL A 34 10.88 -5.04 -3.42
N GLY A 35 10.67 -6.29 -2.98
CA GLY A 35 9.61 -6.62 -2.04
C GLY A 35 9.75 -5.93 -0.68
N ALA A 36 10.98 -5.81 -0.16
CA ALA A 36 11.24 -5.10 1.08
C ALA A 36 10.92 -3.61 0.96
N ILE A 37 11.30 -2.96 -0.15
CA ILE A 37 11.00 -1.54 -0.38
C ILE A 37 9.49 -1.32 -0.53
N GLN A 38 8.78 -2.17 -1.29
CA GLN A 38 7.33 -2.11 -1.43
C GLN A 38 6.64 -2.25 -0.07
N ALA A 39 7.06 -3.22 0.74
CA ALA A 39 6.50 -3.43 2.06
C ALA A 39 6.77 -2.26 3.02
N ALA A 40 7.97 -1.68 2.97
CA ALA A 40 8.32 -0.51 3.78
C ALA A 40 7.54 0.75 3.35
N LEU A 41 7.37 0.98 2.04
CA LEU A 41 6.54 2.06 1.52
C LEU A 41 5.07 1.90 1.91
N ALA A 42 4.54 0.67 1.85
CA ALA A 42 3.19 0.38 2.30
C ALA A 42 3.03 0.62 3.81
N LEU A 43 4.02 0.24 4.61
CA LEU A 43 4.01 0.49 6.06
C LEU A 43 4.05 1.98 6.38
N ALA A 44 4.99 2.72 5.77
CA ALA A 44 5.10 4.17 5.96
C ALA A 44 3.83 4.88 5.48
N GLY A 45 3.35 4.54 4.27
CA GLY A 45 2.11 5.07 3.72
C GLY A 45 0.91 4.81 4.63
N GLY A 46 0.74 3.57 5.08
CA GLY A 46 -0.34 3.16 5.97
C GLY A 46 -0.32 3.87 7.33
N LEU A 47 0.85 4.00 7.95
CA LEU A 47 1.01 4.73 9.21
C LEU A 47 0.65 6.22 9.05
N LEU A 48 1.11 6.85 7.97
CA LEU A 48 0.76 8.24 7.67
C LEU A 48 -0.73 8.39 7.34
N SER A 49 -1.35 7.44 6.64
CA SER A 49 -2.79 7.43 6.36
C SER A 49 -3.67 7.38 7.61
N LEU A 50 -3.16 6.93 8.76
CA LEU A 50 -3.90 7.03 10.04
C LEU A 50 -4.23 8.49 10.39
N SER A 51 -3.42 9.46 9.94
CA SER A 51 -3.73 10.88 10.10
C SER A 51 -5.00 11.30 9.35
N LEU A 52 -5.26 10.75 8.15
CA LEU A 52 -6.53 10.99 7.45
C LEU A 52 -7.70 10.41 8.22
N ILE A 53 -7.57 9.21 8.79
CA ILE A 53 -8.65 8.59 9.58
C ILE A 53 -9.02 9.49 10.77
N MET A 54 -8.03 10.04 11.46
CA MET A 54 -8.28 10.99 12.55
C MET A 54 -8.99 12.26 12.06
N VAL A 55 -8.59 12.82 10.92
CA VAL A 55 -9.25 14.02 10.36
C VAL A 55 -10.69 13.71 9.93
N LEU A 56 -10.93 12.57 9.29
CA LEU A 56 -12.28 12.13 8.91
C LEU A 56 -13.17 11.88 10.13
N PHE A 57 -12.61 11.35 11.21
CA PHE A 57 -13.33 11.19 12.47
C PHE A 57 -13.70 12.55 13.08
N ARG A 58 -12.74 13.51 13.10
CA ARG A 58 -13.01 14.88 13.55
C ARG A 58 -14.09 15.55 12.69
N LEU A 59 -14.01 15.39 11.37
CA LEU A 59 -15.02 15.88 10.44
C LEU A 59 -16.40 15.32 10.77
N ALA A 60 -16.51 14.00 10.97
CA ALA A 60 -17.76 13.35 11.29
C ALA A 60 -18.39 13.88 12.59
N MET A 61 -17.57 14.14 13.62
CA MET A 61 -18.03 14.74 14.88
C MET A 61 -18.45 16.20 14.72
N SER A 62 -17.76 16.98 13.88
CA SER A 62 -18.05 18.40 13.68
C SER A 62 -19.27 18.66 12.79
N LEU A 63 -19.62 17.74 11.89
CA LEU A 63 -20.81 17.86 11.04
C LEU A 63 -22.13 17.83 11.83
N ASP A 64 -22.13 17.26 13.02
CA ASP A 64 -23.30 17.22 13.91
C ASP A 64 -23.57 18.58 14.59
N SER A 65 -22.60 19.51 14.52
CA SER A 65 -22.69 20.84 15.11
C SER A 65 -23.00 21.88 14.03
N THR A 66 -24.23 22.40 13.96
CA THR A 66 -24.52 23.58 13.11
C THR A 66 -24.01 24.85 13.79
N PRO A 67 -23.30 25.77 13.10
CA PRO A 67 -22.80 25.73 11.72
C PRO A 67 -21.37 25.18 11.59
N PHE A 68 -21.14 24.33 10.59
CA PHE A 68 -19.79 23.82 10.26
C PHE A 68 -19.00 24.85 9.46
N ASP A 69 -17.88 25.30 10.01
CA ASP A 69 -16.95 26.20 9.34
C ASP A 69 -15.79 25.42 8.72
N ILE A 70 -15.74 25.43 7.39
CA ILE A 70 -14.75 24.71 6.59
C ILE A 70 -13.36 25.34 6.76
N GLU A 71 -13.29 26.67 6.90
CA GLU A 71 -12.01 27.40 6.91
C GLU A 71 -11.23 27.10 8.20
N SER A 72 -11.89 27.23 9.36
CA SER A 72 -11.29 26.83 10.64
C SER A 72 -10.98 25.33 10.73
N PHE A 73 -11.79 24.48 10.11
CA PHE A 73 -11.51 23.04 10.04
C PHE A 73 -10.24 22.75 9.24
N MET A 74 -10.07 23.40 8.08
CA MET A 74 -8.89 23.25 7.23
C MET A 74 -7.64 23.82 7.91
N GLU A 75 -7.75 24.96 8.59
CA GLU A 75 -6.63 25.54 9.34
C GLU A 75 -6.16 24.61 10.47
N ALA A 76 -7.11 24.04 11.22
CA ALA A 76 -6.80 23.14 12.34
C ALA A 76 -6.26 21.76 11.92
N ASN A 77 -6.58 21.29 10.71
CA ASN A 77 -6.27 19.92 10.27
C ASN A 77 -5.40 19.84 9.00
N GLY A 78 -5.01 20.97 8.40
CA GLY A 78 -4.33 21.01 7.11
C GLY A 78 -3.05 20.18 7.05
N THR A 79 -2.22 20.24 8.10
CA THR A 79 -1.00 19.41 8.18
C THR A 79 -1.31 17.91 8.22
N LEU A 80 -2.35 17.50 8.98
CA LEU A 80 -2.76 16.10 9.07
C LEU A 80 -3.37 15.60 7.75
N LEU A 81 -4.13 16.45 7.05
CA LEU A 81 -4.63 16.18 5.71
C LEU A 81 -3.50 15.99 4.70
N GLY A 82 -2.51 16.88 4.71
CA GLY A 82 -1.33 16.77 3.84
C GLY A 82 -0.53 15.51 4.13
N LEU A 83 -0.24 15.25 5.41
CA LEU A 83 0.53 14.08 5.84
C LEU A 83 -0.18 12.78 5.49
N GLY A 84 -1.47 12.67 5.85
CA GLY A 84 -2.21 11.46 5.59
C GLY A 84 -2.58 11.29 4.11
N GLY A 85 -2.82 12.37 3.38
CA GLY A 85 -2.97 12.38 1.92
C GLY A 85 -1.71 11.88 1.21
N GLY A 86 -0.54 12.38 1.61
CA GLY A 86 0.75 11.88 1.15
C GLY A 86 0.97 10.40 1.51
N GLY A 87 0.62 10.01 2.74
CA GLY A 87 0.63 8.61 3.18
C GLY A 87 -0.22 7.69 2.32
N PHE A 88 -1.46 8.11 2.04
CA PHE A 88 -2.39 7.36 1.21
C PHE A 88 -1.88 7.26 -0.24
N GLY A 89 -1.28 8.33 -0.77
CA GLY A 89 -0.61 8.32 -2.06
C GLY A 89 0.54 7.31 -2.11
N LEU A 90 1.42 7.29 -1.09
CA LEU A 90 2.51 6.33 -0.99
C LEU A 90 2.01 4.87 -0.92
N LEU A 91 0.93 4.66 -0.17
CA LEU A 91 0.27 3.35 -0.07
C LEU A 91 -0.25 2.89 -1.44
N ALA A 92 -0.96 3.76 -2.15
CA ALA A 92 -1.49 3.48 -3.48
C ALA A 92 -0.38 3.19 -4.49
N ILE A 93 0.71 3.97 -4.48
CA ILE A 93 1.89 3.74 -5.33
C ILE A 93 2.50 2.38 -5.03
N SER A 94 2.64 2.01 -3.75
CA SER A 94 3.18 0.70 -3.38
C SER A 94 2.31 -0.45 -3.90
N TRP A 95 0.99 -0.31 -3.82
CA TRP A 95 0.03 -1.28 -4.35
C TRP A 95 0.13 -1.45 -5.88
N VAL A 96 0.16 -0.34 -6.61
CA VAL A 96 0.34 -0.35 -8.08
C VAL A 96 1.67 -0.99 -8.44
N TRP A 97 2.73 -0.67 -7.71
CA TRP A 97 4.04 -1.25 -7.95
C TRP A 97 4.06 -2.76 -7.67
N ALA A 98 3.43 -3.22 -6.59
CA ALA A 98 3.27 -4.63 -6.30
C ALA A 98 2.46 -5.38 -7.38
N ALA A 99 1.45 -4.73 -7.97
CA ALA A 99 0.70 -5.26 -9.10
C ALA A 99 1.61 -5.48 -10.32
N VAL A 100 2.37 -4.44 -10.69
CA VAL A 100 3.33 -4.50 -11.81
C VAL A 100 4.40 -5.56 -11.57
N SER A 101 4.96 -5.65 -10.36
CA SER A 101 5.93 -6.69 -10.00
C SER A 101 5.34 -8.09 -10.14
N SER A 102 4.11 -8.31 -9.68
CA SER A 102 3.42 -9.60 -9.81
C SER A 102 3.23 -10.00 -11.28
N PHE A 103 2.86 -9.03 -12.13
CA PHE A 103 2.73 -9.25 -13.58
C PHE A 103 4.08 -9.55 -14.26
N GLN A 104 5.16 -8.86 -13.86
CA GLN A 104 6.51 -9.14 -14.37
C GLN A 104 7.01 -10.54 -13.94
N ILE A 105 6.67 -10.97 -12.72
CA ILE A 105 6.98 -12.33 -12.24
C ILE A 105 6.19 -13.36 -13.04
N ALA A 106 4.88 -13.12 -13.27
CA ALA A 106 4.01 -13.98 -14.08
C ALA A 106 4.57 -14.19 -15.50
N THR A 107 4.92 -13.09 -16.16
CA THR A 107 5.42 -13.11 -17.54
C THR A 107 6.76 -13.84 -17.65
N ARG A 108 7.70 -13.63 -16.70
CA ARG A 108 8.98 -14.35 -16.67
C ARG A 108 8.83 -15.86 -16.46
N LEU A 109 7.85 -16.28 -15.65
CA LEU A 109 7.55 -17.69 -15.44
C LEU A 109 6.96 -18.31 -16.71
N LYS A 110 6.00 -17.64 -17.34
CA LYS A 110 5.39 -18.09 -18.61
C LYS A 110 6.39 -18.26 -19.76
N THR A 111 7.45 -17.46 -19.82
CA THR A 111 8.51 -17.59 -20.84
C THR A 111 9.57 -18.65 -20.54
N ARG A 112 9.55 -19.24 -19.33
CA ARG A 112 10.50 -20.29 -18.92
C ARG A 112 9.94 -21.71 -19.11
N ASP A 113 8.63 -21.83 -19.24
CA ASP A 113 7.93 -23.04 -19.69
C ASP A 113 7.95 -23.14 -21.22
#